data_AF-M1A374-F1
#
_entry.id   AF-M1A374-F1
#
_cell.length_a   1.000
_cell.length_b   1.000
_cell.length_c   1.000
_cell.angle_alpha   90.00
_cell.angle_beta   90.00
_cell.angle_gamma   90.00
#
_symmetry.space_group_name_H-M   'P 1'
#
loop_
_entity.id
_entity.type
_entity.pdbx_description
1 polymer ?
#
loop_
_entity_poly.entity_id
_entity_poly.type
_entity_poly.pdbx_seq_one_letter_code
_entity_poly.pdbx_strand_id
1 'polypeptide(L)'
;MLVLGPLCNTARNYNNFPFLASLHIVFEYIGVHANKLEMLSLAFAGDRDCPFGNEALLDNAAKLETMRSLWISNWSVSFEACKLLAQKLPGLNVEVIDERGPPDTRPESCPVEKLYIYRTVSGRRFDTPGFVWIIDEDQH
;
A
#
# COMPACT_ATOMS: atom_id res chain seq x y z
N MET A 1 6.04 -1.39 -14.05
CA MET A 1 6.02 -0.32 -13.05
C MET A 1 5.18 0.81 -13.60
N LEU A 2 4.05 1.10 -12.96
CA LEU A 2 3.17 2.22 -13.28
C LEU A 2 3.56 3.39 -12.38
N VAL A 3 4.03 4.48 -12.98
CA VAL A 3 4.43 5.68 -12.24
C VAL A 3 3.26 6.67 -12.29
N LEU A 4 2.70 6.99 -11.13
CA LEU A 4 1.63 7.97 -10.98
C LEU A 4 2.26 9.33 -10.66
N GLY A 5 2.00 10.32 -11.51
CA GLY A 5 2.51 11.69 -11.33
C GLY A 5 1.77 12.48 -10.24
N PRO A 6 2.22 13.71 -9.94
CA PRO A 6 1.67 14.53 -8.86
C PRO A 6 0.32 15.10 -9.29
N LEU A 7 -0.75 14.35 -9.07
CA LEU A 7 -2.12 14.81 -9.29
C LEU A 7 -2.70 15.58 -8.08
N CYS A 8 -1.90 15.82 -7.03
CA CYS A 8 -2.41 16.21 -5.71
C CYS A 8 -2.50 17.74 -5.44
N ASN A 9 -2.05 18.61 -6.34
CA ASN A 9 -1.84 20.04 -6.00
C ASN A 9 -3.02 21.01 -6.19
N THR A 10 -4.25 20.54 -6.49
CA THR A 10 -5.40 21.45 -6.64
C THR A 10 -6.67 20.93 -5.96
N ALA A 11 -6.59 20.55 -4.68
CA ALA A 11 -7.75 19.98 -3.96
C ALA A 11 -8.02 20.65 -2.60
N ARG A 12 -7.88 21.98 -2.49
CA ARG A 12 -8.29 22.72 -1.27
C ARG A 12 -9.53 23.59 -1.44
N ASN A 13 -10.13 23.66 -2.63
CA ASN A 13 -11.39 24.36 -2.85
C ASN A 13 -12.22 23.65 -3.91
N TYR A 14 -13.54 23.74 -3.75
CA TYR A 14 -14.62 23.23 -4.62
C TYR A 14 -15.27 21.90 -4.20
N ASN A 15 -16.35 22.08 -3.43
CA ASN A 15 -17.49 21.20 -3.36
C ASN A 15 -18.04 20.94 -4.79
N ASN A 16 -17.79 19.74 -5.33
CA ASN A 16 -18.59 18.96 -6.31
C ASN A 16 -17.66 17.94 -7.01
N PHE A 17 -17.72 16.66 -6.59
CA PHE A 17 -17.37 15.38 -7.25
C PHE A 17 -16.43 15.30 -8.49
N PRO A 18 -15.56 14.26 -8.66
CA PRO A 18 -14.92 13.33 -7.72
C PRO A 18 -13.38 13.29 -7.94
N PHE A 19 -12.60 13.85 -7.01
CA PHE A 19 -11.11 13.81 -7.08
C PHE A 19 -10.48 12.64 -6.30
N LEU A 20 -11.29 11.85 -5.60
CA LEU A 20 -10.95 10.53 -5.04
C LEU A 20 -10.63 9.46 -6.11
N ALA A 21 -10.83 9.81 -7.38
CA ALA A 21 -11.00 8.85 -8.44
C ALA A 21 -9.67 8.27 -8.98
N SER A 22 -8.52 8.93 -8.82
CA SER A 22 -7.32 8.50 -9.57
C SER A 22 -6.79 7.12 -9.18
N LEU A 23 -6.77 6.75 -7.89
CA LEU A 23 -6.24 5.44 -7.48
C LEU A 23 -7.33 4.37 -7.36
N HIS A 24 -8.51 4.73 -6.88
CA HIS A 24 -9.67 3.84 -6.88
C HIS A 24 -10.02 3.42 -8.31
N ILE A 25 -10.04 4.35 -9.28
CA ILE A 25 -10.21 4.01 -10.69
C ILE A 25 -9.02 3.19 -11.20
N VAL A 26 -7.77 3.44 -10.77
CA VAL A 26 -6.66 2.58 -11.22
C VAL A 26 -6.86 1.14 -10.73
N PHE A 27 -7.20 0.92 -9.47
CA PHE A 27 -7.49 -0.42 -8.96
C PHE A 27 -8.75 -1.03 -9.61
N GLU A 28 -9.80 -0.25 -9.82
CA GLU A 28 -11.04 -0.68 -10.47
C GLU A 28 -10.80 -1.01 -11.96
N TYR A 29 -10.13 -0.14 -12.70
CA TYR A 29 -9.77 -0.30 -14.12
C TYR A 29 -8.85 -1.52 -14.32
N ILE A 30 -7.81 -1.64 -13.49
CA ILE A 30 -6.99 -2.86 -13.46
C ILE A 30 -7.86 -4.07 -13.08
N GLY A 31 -8.91 -3.89 -12.28
CA GLY A 31 -9.77 -4.98 -11.81
C GLY A 31 -10.69 -5.48 -12.89
N VAL A 32 -11.24 -4.55 -13.66
CA VAL A 32 -12.13 -4.83 -14.78
C VAL A 32 -11.35 -5.38 -15.98
N HIS A 33 -10.15 -4.84 -16.26
CA HIS A 33 -9.41 -5.15 -17.49
C HIS A 33 -8.26 -6.13 -17.31
N ALA A 34 -7.74 -6.30 -16.09
CA ALA A 34 -6.56 -7.11 -15.83
C ALA A 34 -6.88 -8.30 -14.91
N ASN A 35 -7.83 -9.14 -15.33
CA ASN A 35 -8.20 -10.42 -14.68
C ASN A 35 -7.04 -11.43 -14.57
N LYS A 36 -5.90 -11.17 -15.22
CA LYS A 36 -4.66 -11.97 -15.15
C LYS A 36 -3.49 -11.20 -14.55
N LEU A 37 -3.74 -10.10 -13.87
CA LEU A 37 -2.67 -9.28 -13.32
C LEU A 37 -2.02 -9.99 -12.11
N GLU A 38 -0.88 -10.61 -12.33
CA GLU A 38 -0.13 -11.24 -11.25
C GLU A 38 0.66 -10.22 -10.43
N MET A 39 1.23 -9.19 -11.06
CA MET A 39 2.13 -8.24 -10.42
C MET A 39 1.73 -6.80 -10.70
N LEU A 40 1.59 -5.99 -9.66
CA LEU A 40 1.41 -4.54 -9.75
C LEU A 40 2.56 -3.84 -9.05
N SER A 41 3.12 -2.82 -9.70
CA SER A 41 4.15 -1.98 -9.10
C SER A 41 3.76 -0.52 -9.33
N LEU A 42 3.50 0.21 -8.26
CA LEU A 42 3.10 1.60 -8.23
C LEU A 42 4.23 2.45 -7.65
N ALA A 43 4.55 3.56 -8.29
CA ALA A 43 5.44 4.57 -7.73
C ALA A 43 4.80 5.94 -7.90
N PHE A 44 4.68 6.68 -6.81
CA PHE A 44 4.17 8.04 -6.87
C PHE A 44 5.33 9.02 -7.01
N ALA A 45 5.33 9.79 -8.08
CA ALA A 45 6.24 10.90 -8.28
C ALA A 45 5.55 12.18 -7.81
N GLY A 46 5.72 12.55 -6.55
CA GLY A 46 5.04 13.71 -5.98
C GLY A 46 5.16 13.80 -4.47
N ASP A 47 4.55 14.84 -3.91
CA ASP A 47 4.49 15.03 -2.46
C ASP A 47 3.65 13.94 -1.79
N ARG A 48 4.04 13.53 -0.58
CA ARG A 48 3.42 12.41 0.15
C ARG A 48 2.10 12.80 0.83
N ASP A 49 1.57 13.97 0.53
CA ASP A 49 0.38 14.54 1.17
C ASP A 49 -0.95 14.06 0.57
N CYS A 50 -0.93 12.98 -0.22
CA CYS A 50 -2.15 12.40 -0.76
C CYS A 50 -2.94 11.69 0.37
N PRO A 51 -4.12 12.14 0.79
CA PRO A 51 -4.81 11.54 1.94
C PRO A 51 -5.45 10.17 1.62
N PHE A 52 -5.39 9.71 0.37
CA PHE A 52 -6.15 8.54 -0.10
C PHE A 52 -5.39 7.21 -0.01
N GLY A 53 -4.24 7.20 0.66
CA GLY A 53 -3.37 6.03 0.78
C GLY A 53 -4.07 4.82 1.40
N ASN A 54 -4.60 5.06 2.60
CA ASN A 54 -5.14 4.01 3.46
C ASN A 54 -6.45 3.44 2.92
N GLU A 55 -7.40 4.31 2.56
CA GLU A 55 -8.74 3.91 2.08
C GLU A 55 -8.63 3.06 0.82
N ALA A 56 -7.88 3.51 -0.19
CA ALA A 56 -7.75 2.78 -1.45
C ALA A 56 -7.10 1.40 -1.27
N LEU A 57 -6.16 1.26 -0.33
CA LEU A 57 -5.53 -0.04 -0.02
C LEU A 57 -6.52 -1.00 0.64
N LEU A 58 -7.25 -0.52 1.66
CA LEU A 58 -8.15 -1.34 2.47
C LEU A 58 -9.45 -1.73 1.73
N ASP A 59 -9.96 -0.84 0.88
CA ASP A 59 -11.15 -1.09 0.05
C ASP A 59 -10.86 -2.14 -1.03
N ASN A 60 -9.65 -2.15 -1.57
CA ASN A 60 -9.22 -3.08 -2.62
C ASN A 60 -8.54 -4.35 -2.07
N ALA A 61 -8.60 -4.59 -0.75
CA ALA A 61 -7.97 -5.73 -0.09
C ALA A 61 -8.32 -7.09 -0.73
N ALA A 62 -9.59 -7.34 -1.06
CA ALA A 62 -10.04 -8.58 -1.70
C ALA A 62 -9.33 -8.84 -3.04
N LYS A 63 -8.97 -7.77 -3.74
CA LYS A 63 -8.26 -7.87 -5.01
C LYS A 63 -6.77 -8.19 -4.81
N LEU A 64 -6.16 -7.68 -3.74
CA LEU A 64 -4.76 -7.98 -3.40
C LEU A 64 -4.55 -9.47 -3.13
N GLU A 65 -5.57 -10.16 -2.59
CA GLU A 65 -5.55 -11.61 -2.37
C GLU A 65 -5.47 -12.43 -3.68
N THR A 66 -6.06 -11.90 -4.75
CA THR A 66 -6.02 -12.52 -6.08
C THR A 66 -4.69 -12.28 -6.81
N MET A 67 -3.96 -11.24 -6.41
CA MET A 67 -2.69 -10.85 -7.01
C MET A 67 -1.52 -11.63 -6.38
N ARG A 68 -0.45 -11.83 -7.15
CA ARG A 68 0.76 -12.50 -6.67
C ARG A 68 1.60 -11.56 -5.82
N SER A 69 1.77 -10.32 -6.28
CA SER A 69 2.51 -9.30 -5.56
C SER A 69 2.08 -7.88 -5.92
N LEU A 70 2.18 -7.00 -4.95
CA LEU A 70 1.99 -5.56 -5.06
C LEU A 70 3.22 -4.86 -4.46
N TRP A 71 3.87 -4.03 -5.27
CA TRP A 71 4.93 -3.13 -4.83
C TRP A 71 4.43 -1.69 -4.86
N ILE A 72 4.61 -0.95 -3.77
CA ILE A 72 4.31 0.48 -3.73
C ILE A 72 5.46 1.25 -3.12
N SER A 73 5.78 2.40 -3.69
CA SER A 73 6.83 3.29 -3.19
C SER A 73 6.38 4.75 -3.23
N ASN A 74 6.86 5.52 -2.25
CA ASN A 74 6.57 6.94 -2.08
C ASN A 74 5.06 7.26 -2.00
N TRP A 75 4.29 6.36 -1.39
CA TRP A 75 2.85 6.51 -1.20
C TRP A 75 2.52 6.76 0.27
N SER A 76 1.42 7.47 0.51
CA SER A 76 0.96 7.96 1.79
C SER A 76 0.19 6.92 2.61
N VAL A 77 0.74 5.71 2.70
CA VAL A 77 0.14 4.63 3.51
C VAL A 77 0.72 4.69 4.92
N SER A 78 -0.17 4.81 5.91
CA SER A 78 0.24 4.79 7.31
C SER A 78 0.61 3.37 7.74
N PHE A 79 1.48 3.29 8.73
CA PHE A 79 1.87 2.00 9.31
C PHE A 79 0.66 1.26 9.94
N GLU A 80 -0.27 2.00 10.52
CA GLU A 80 -1.56 1.47 11.00
C GLU A 80 -2.34 0.74 9.89
N ALA A 81 -2.42 1.32 8.69
CA ALA A 81 -3.12 0.69 7.57
C ALA A 81 -2.43 -0.59 7.11
N CYS A 82 -1.09 -0.68 7.20
CA CYS A 82 -0.36 -1.91 6.95
C CYS A 82 -0.72 -3.01 7.96
N LYS A 83 -0.86 -2.67 9.25
CA LYS A 83 -1.32 -3.60 10.30
C LYS A 83 -2.73 -4.11 10.04
N LEU A 84 -3.66 -3.20 9.74
CA LEU A 84 -5.04 -3.57 9.43
C LEU A 84 -5.14 -4.44 8.18
N LEU A 85 -4.31 -4.19 7.17
CA LEU A 85 -4.27 -5.01 5.97
C LEU A 85 -3.76 -6.43 6.27
N ALA A 86 -2.70 -6.55 7.08
CA ALA A 86 -2.15 -7.85 7.47
C ALA A 86 -3.19 -8.68 8.25
N GLN A 87 -3.92 -8.06 9.18
CA GLN A 87 -5.02 -8.70 9.92
C GLN A 87 -6.18 -9.13 8.99
N LYS A 88 -6.50 -8.30 7.99
CA LYS A 88 -7.59 -8.59 7.05
C LYS A 88 -7.22 -9.70 6.06
N LEU A 89 -5.94 -9.84 5.73
CA LEU A 89 -5.42 -10.75 4.71
C LEU A 89 -4.25 -11.59 5.24
N PRO A 90 -4.50 -12.56 6.15
CA PRO A 90 -3.44 -13.36 6.77
C PRO A 90 -2.70 -14.28 5.78
N GLY A 91 -3.24 -14.48 4.57
CA GLY A 91 -2.57 -15.22 3.49
C GLY A 91 -1.51 -14.42 2.72
N LEU A 92 -1.31 -13.14 3.06
CA LEU A 92 -0.34 -12.26 2.42
C LEU A 92 0.74 -11.83 3.40
N ASN A 93 1.99 -11.82 2.96
CA ASN A 93 3.06 -11.15 3.67
C ASN A 93 3.01 -9.65 3.34
N VAL A 94 2.92 -8.81 4.37
CA VAL A 94 2.99 -7.35 4.25
C VAL A 94 4.37 -6.91 4.73
N GLU A 95 5.28 -6.59 3.81
CA GLU A 95 6.62 -6.11 4.13
C GLU A 95 6.70 -4.58 4.01
N VAL A 96 6.98 -3.93 5.14
CA VAL A 96 7.30 -2.51 5.20
C VAL A 96 8.81 -2.37 5.01
N ILE A 97 9.23 -1.54 4.06
CA ILE A 97 10.63 -1.29 3.76
C ILE A 97 10.88 0.21 4.00
N ASP A 98 11.69 0.52 5.00
CA ASP A 98 11.91 1.90 5.44
C ASP A 98 13.33 2.06 6.00
N GLU A 99 14.12 2.97 5.44
CA GLU A 99 15.51 3.14 5.85
C GLU A 99 15.66 4.02 7.10
N ARG A 100 14.56 4.62 7.59
CA ARG A 100 14.55 5.55 8.73
C ARG A 100 14.62 4.86 10.09
N GLY A 101 14.59 3.53 10.10
CA GLY A 101 14.54 2.70 11.30
C GLY A 101 13.14 2.15 11.61
N PRO A 102 12.99 1.45 12.76
CA PRO A 102 11.81 0.64 13.03
C PRO A 102 10.52 1.44 12.96
N PRO A 103 9.50 0.98 12.22
CA PRO A 103 8.26 1.72 12.03
C PRO A 103 7.52 1.98 13.36
N ASP A 104 7.65 1.09 14.34
CA ASP A 104 7.07 1.23 15.68
C ASP A 104 7.65 2.39 16.51
N THR A 105 8.82 2.92 16.13
CA THR A 105 9.42 4.07 16.84
C THR A 105 8.78 5.40 16.47
N ARG A 106 7.91 5.40 15.46
CA ARG A 106 7.22 6.57 14.94
C ARG A 106 5.72 6.47 15.23
N PRO A 107 5.00 7.61 15.25
CA PRO A 107 3.54 7.58 15.30
C PRO A 107 2.98 6.68 14.19
N GLU A 108 1.97 5.88 14.48
CA GLU A 108 1.39 4.94 13.51
C GLU A 108 0.75 5.64 12.29
N SER A 109 0.43 6.93 12.44
CA SER A 109 0.00 7.82 11.36
C SER A 109 1.10 8.21 10.38
N CYS A 110 2.38 7.96 10.70
CA CYS A 110 3.48 8.26 9.80
C CYS A 110 3.47 7.36 8.57
N PRO A 111 3.64 7.93 7.36
CA PRO A 111 3.65 7.14 6.15
C PRO A 111 4.93 6.31 6.03
N VAL A 112 4.79 5.09 5.55
CA VAL A 112 5.92 4.19 5.22
C VAL A 112 6.56 4.60 3.89
N GLU A 113 7.84 4.31 3.72
CA GLU A 113 8.56 4.68 2.50
C GLU A 113 8.20 3.78 1.31
N LYS A 114 8.24 2.47 1.54
CA LYS A 114 7.97 1.43 0.55
C LYS A 114 7.19 0.31 1.21
N LEU A 115 6.27 -0.28 0.45
CA LEU A 115 5.40 -1.36 0.87
C LEU A 115 5.45 -2.46 -0.18
N TYR A 116 5.73 -3.68 0.26
CA TYR A 116 5.72 -4.85 -0.61
C TYR A 116 4.79 -5.91 -0.03
N ILE A 117 3.74 -6.24 -0.76
CA ILE A 117 2.74 -7.22 -0.37
C ILE A 117 2.82 -8.38 -1.34
N TYR A 118 2.85 -9.62 -0.86
CA TYR A 118 2.81 -10.77 -1.76
C TYR A 118 2.15 -11.96 -1.08
N ARG A 119 1.52 -12.79 -1.91
CA ARG A 119 0.94 -14.04 -1.46
C ARG A 119 2.05 -15.05 -1.16
N THR A 120 1.97 -15.68 -0.01
CA THR A 120 2.91 -16.73 0.40
C THR A 120 2.16 -17.97 0.86
N VAL A 121 2.76 -19.14 0.64
CA VAL A 121 2.33 -20.41 1.27
C VAL A 121 3.31 -20.86 2.35
N SER A 122 4.47 -20.20 2.43
CA SER A 122 5.56 -20.54 3.36
C SER A 122 5.59 -19.60 4.57
N GLY A 123 4.66 -18.68 4.67
CA GLY A 123 4.61 -17.67 5.74
C GLY A 123 5.78 -16.68 5.65
N ARG A 124 6.19 -16.18 6.82
CA ARG A 124 7.21 -15.15 6.97
C ARG A 124 8.61 -15.65 6.59
N ARG A 125 9.37 -14.82 5.89
CA ARG A 125 10.80 -15.07 5.62
C ARG A 125 11.66 -14.67 6.84
N PHE A 126 12.74 -15.40 7.09
CA PHE A 126 13.61 -15.21 8.27
C PHE A 126 14.90 -14.43 7.97
N ASP A 127 15.16 -14.13 6.69
CA ASP A 127 16.35 -13.47 6.17
C ASP A 127 16.12 -11.97 5.91
N THR A 128 15.22 -11.33 6.66
CA THR A 128 14.90 -9.91 6.49
C THR A 128 16.06 -9.02 6.93
N PRO A 129 16.55 -8.10 6.09
CA PRO A 129 17.54 -7.12 6.50
C PRO A 129 16.93 -6.13 7.51
N GLY A 130 17.76 -5.41 8.27
CA GLY A 130 17.31 -4.53 9.38
C GLY A 130 16.47 -3.30 9.00
N PHE A 131 16.15 -3.12 7.72
CA PHE A 131 15.28 -2.08 7.18
C PHE A 131 13.99 -2.64 6.56
N VAL A 132 13.73 -3.94 6.73
CA VAL A 132 12.52 -4.64 6.28
C VAL A 132 11.82 -5.23 7.48
N TRP A 133 10.53 -4.91 7.64
CA TRP A 133 9.68 -5.41 8.71
C TRP A 133 8.46 -6.10 8.12
N ILE A 134 8.23 -7.33 8.51
CA ILE A 134 7.05 -8.09 8.10
C ILE A 134 5.99 -7.91 9.17
N ILE A 135 4.85 -7.36 8.75
CA ILE A 135 3.72 -7.06 9.63
C ILE A 135 2.93 -8.35 9.82
N ASP A 136 2.66 -8.69 11.07
CA ASP A 136 2.04 -9.94 11.48
C ASP A 136 1.09 -9.70 12.66
N GLU A 137 0.16 -10.63 12.89
CA GLU A 137 -0.88 -10.54 13.94
C GLU A 137 -0.30 -10.59 15.37
N ASP A 138 0.92 -11.13 15.53
CA ASP A 138 1.53 -11.45 16.83
C ASP A 138 2.25 -10.30 17.54
N GLN A 139 2.19 -9.05 17.05
CA GLN A 139 2.68 -7.90 17.81
C GLN A 139 1.62 -7.40 18.81
N HIS A 140 1.40 -8.18 19.87
CA HIS A 140 0.71 -7.77 21.10
C HIS A 140 1.71 -7.35 22.19
#